data_AF-A0A1E3BQU0-F1
#
_entry.id   AF-A0A1E3BQU0-F1
#
_cell.length_a   1.000
_cell.length_b   1.000
_cell.length_c   1.000
_cell.angle_alpha   90.00
_cell.angle_beta   90.00
_cell.angle_gamma   90.00
#
_symmetry.space_group_name_H-M   'P 1'
#
loop_
_entity.id
_entity.type
_entity.pdbx_description
1 polymer ?
#
loop_
_entity_poly.entity_id
_entity_poly.type
_entity_poly.pdbx_seq_one_letter_code
_entity_poly.pdbx_strand_id
1 'polypeptide(L)' 'MGHEIFPELDTLNDEDEEELESRLAKGQFPMDNHLCSRITEKCWRQQYNSASEIIFDLSQIKTSS' A
#
# COMPACT_ATOMS: atom_id res chain seq x y z
N MET A 1 -10.80 6.06 -10.36
CA MET A 1 -10.19 7.10 -9.51
C MET A 1 -9.53 6.36 -8.36
N GLY A 2 -8.23 6.61 -8.13
CA GLY A 2 -7.48 6.02 -7.02
C GLY A 2 -7.88 6.64 -5.69
N HIS A 3 -7.54 5.97 -4.59
CA HIS A 3 -7.64 6.53 -3.25
C HIS A 3 -6.27 7.08 -2.86
N GLU A 4 -6.21 8.33 -2.41
CA GLU A 4 -4.98 8.92 -1.87
C GLU A 4 -4.64 8.26 -0.54
N ILE A 5 -3.40 7.82 -0.42
CA ILE A 5 -2.92 7.07 0.74
C ILE A 5 -2.55 7.95 1.94
N PHE A 6 -2.40 9.27 1.71
CA PHE A 6 -2.20 10.29 2.73
C PHE A 6 -3.06 11.50 2.37
N PRO A 7 -4.35 11.53 2.78
CA PRO A 7 -5.30 12.59 2.39
C PRO A 7 -4.92 13.98 2.92
N GLU A 8 -3.95 14.06 3.83
CA GLU A 8 -3.36 15.30 4.32
C GLU A 8 -2.28 15.89 3.42
N LEU A 9 -1.79 15.15 2.42
CA LEU A 9 -0.77 15.60 1.47
C LEU A 9 -1.43 15.95 0.13
N ASP A 10 -1.16 17.13 -0.41
CA ASP A 10 -1.58 17.50 -1.76
C ASP A 10 -0.50 17.10 -2.76
N THR A 11 -0.67 15.96 -3.44
CA THR A 11 0.34 15.46 -4.41
C THR A 11 0.52 16.36 -5.65
N LEU A 12 -0.24 17.46 -5.76
CA LEU A 12 -0.03 18.50 -6.77
C LEU A 12 0.93 19.61 -6.30
N ASN A 13 1.35 19.56 -5.03
CA ASN A 13 2.38 20.42 -4.44
C ASN A 13 3.70 19.63 -4.36
N ASP A 14 4.76 20.18 -4.94
CA ASP A 14 6.11 19.61 -4.94
C ASP A 14 6.61 19.29 -3.51
N GLU A 15 6.28 20.12 -2.51
CA GLU A 15 6.69 19.92 -1.10
C GLU A 15 6.03 18.68 -0.48
N ASP A 16 4.76 18.43 -0.80
CA ASP A 16 3.99 17.29 -0.30
C ASP A 16 4.34 16.01 -1.07
N GLU A 17 4.72 16.11 -2.35
CA GLU A 17 5.29 15.00 -3.13
C GLU A 17 6.64 14.55 -2.53
N GLU A 18 7.54 15.48 -2.22
CA GLU A 18 8.82 15.17 -1.56
C GLU A 18 8.63 14.51 -0.18
N GLU A 19 7.68 15.00 0.63
CA GLU A 19 7.35 14.41 1.93
C GLU A 19 6.74 13.00 1.76
N LEU A 20 5.87 12.80 0.77
CA LEU A 20 5.33 11.48 0.43
C LEU A 20 6.45 10.49 0.09
N GLU A 21 7.36 10.87 -0.81
CA GLU A 21 8.51 10.04 -1.17
C GLU A 21 9.41 9.75 0.05
N SER A 22 9.65 10.75 0.90
CA SER A 22 10.42 10.62 2.14
C SER A 22 9.80 9.61 3.10
N ARG A 23 8.48 9.64 3.29
CA ARG A 23 7.73 8.68 4.13
C ARG A 23 7.84 7.27 3.57
N LEU A 24 7.62 7.10 2.26
CA LEU A 24 7.73 5.81 1.60
C LEU A 24 9.14 5.24 1.69
N ALA A 25 10.17 6.07 1.49
CA ALA A 25 11.58 5.68 1.65
C ALA A 25 11.92 5.26 3.09
N LYS A 26 11.29 5.89 4.09
CA LYS A 26 11.39 5.50 5.51
C LYS A 26 10.55 4.28 5.87
N GLY A 27 9.80 3.71 4.93
CA GLY A 27 8.91 2.58 5.15
C GLY A 27 7.66 2.92 5.97
N GLN A 28 7.28 4.20 5.99
CA GLN A 28 6.04 4.69 6.60
C GLN A 28 4.92 4.56 5.56
N PHE A 29 4.17 3.47 5.66
CA PHE A 29 3.06 3.16 4.78
C PHE A 29 1.73 3.41 5.49
N PRO A 30 0.64 3.70 4.76
CA PRO A 30 -0.69 3.81 5.34
C PRO A 30 -1.04 2.53 6.10
N MET A 31 -1.44 2.67 7.37
CA MET A 31 -1.95 1.56 8.17
C MET A 31 -3.47 1.48 8.01
N ASP A 32 -3.92 1.13 6.82
CA ASP A 32 -5.33 0.94 6.54
C ASP A 32 -5.82 -0.35 7.18
N ASN A 33 -6.84 -0.27 8.03
CA ASN A 33 -7.46 -1.44 8.61
C ASN A 33 -8.56 -1.99 7.69
N HIS A 34 -8.16 -2.66 6.61
CA HIS A 34 -9.06 -3.37 5.71
C HIS A 34 -8.65 -4.84 5.54
N LEU A 35 -9.55 -5.69 5.04
CA LEU A 35 -9.34 -7.14 4.91
C LEU A 35 -8.03 -7.50 4.17
N CYS A 36 -7.61 -6.67 3.22
CA CYS A 36 -6.38 -6.83 2.45
C CYS A 36 -5.15 -6.10 3.03
N SER A 37 -5.19 -5.58 4.26
CA SER A 37 -4.16 -4.67 4.80
C SER A 37 -2.77 -5.30 4.82
N ARG A 38 -2.72 -6.60 5.12
CA ARG A 38 -1.49 -7.39 5.06
C ARG A 38 -0.96 -7.58 3.64
N ILE A 39 -1.83 -7.63 2.64
CA ILE A 39 -1.43 -7.75 1.23
C ILE A 39 -0.90 -6.41 0.73
N THR A 40 -1.61 -5.31 1.03
CA THR A 40 -1.17 -3.96 0.64
C THR A 40 0.17 -3.62 1.29
N GLU A 41 0.38 -3.96 2.57
CA GLU A 41 1.68 -3.80 3.24
C GLU A 41 2.80 -4.57 2.52
N LYS A 42 2.58 -5.83 2.15
CA LYS A 42 3.57 -6.64 1.42
C LYS A 42 3.90 -6.05 0.04
N CYS A 43 2.91 -5.47 -0.64
CA CYS A 43 3.12 -4.74 -1.90
C CYS A 43 4.01 -3.50 -1.68
N TRP A 44 3.70 -2.69 -0.66
CA TRP A 44 4.48 -1.51 -0.30
C TRP A 44 5.94 -1.82 0.01
N ARG A 45 6.18 -2.93 0.73
CA ARG A 45 7.52 -3.39 1.10
C ARG A 45 8.25 -4.17 0.00
N GLN A 46 7.64 -4.31 -1.18
CA GLN A 46 8.18 -5.11 -2.30
C GLN A 46 8.55 -6.54 -1.88
N GLN A 47 7.74 -7.15 -1.01
CA GLN A 47 7.99 -8.48 -0.43
C GLN A 47 7.50 -9.63 -1.32
N TYR A 48 6.86 -9.32 -2.45
CA TYR A 48 6.42 -10.31 -3.42
C TYR A 48 7.45 -10.42 -4.54
N ASN A 49 7.89 -11.64 -4.82
CA ASN A 49 8.83 -11.90 -5.93
C ASN A 49 8.10 -12.14 -7.26
N SER A 50 6.78 -12.35 -7.21
CA SER A 50 5.97 -12.60 -8.39
C SER A 50 4.50 -12.22 -8.18
N ALA A 51 3.79 -11.94 -9.28
CA ALA A 51 2.35 -11.69 -9.25
C ALA A 51 1.56 -12.92 -8.74
N SER A 52 2.08 -14.13 -8.93
CA SER A 52 1.45 -15.37 -8.47
C SER A 52 1.32 -15.44 -6.96
N GLU A 53 2.29 -14.91 -6.21
CA GLU A 53 2.23 -14.85 -4.74
C GLU A 53 1.13 -13.90 -4.25
N ILE A 54 0.95 -12.76 -4.93
CA ILE A 54 -0.13 -11.81 -4.62
C ILE A 54 -1.50 -12.46 -4.88
N ILE A 55 -1.64 -13.14 -6.02
CA ILE A 55 -2.88 -13.86 -6.39
C ILE A 55 -3.20 -14.95 -5.36
N PHE A 56 -2.17 -15.67 -4.90
CA PHE A 56 -2.34 -16.68 -3.85
C PHE A 56 -2.86 -16.06 -2.56
N ASP A 57 -2.24 -14.99 -2.05
CA ASP A 57 -2.69 -14.33 -0.82
C ASP A 57 -4.11 -13.76 -0.96
N LEU A 58 -4.46 -13.19 -2.11
CA LEU A 58 -5.82 -12.72 -2.40
C LEU A 58 -6.86 -13.86 -2.40
N SER A 59 -6.48 -15.06 -2.85
CA SER A 59 -7.37 -16.23 -2.85
C SER A 59 -7.68 -16.73 -1.43
N GLN A 60 -6.73 -16.57 -0.49
CA GLN A 60 -6.92 -16.96 0.92
C GLN A 60 -7.96 -16.07 1.60
N ILE A 61 -8.02 -14.79 1.24
CA ILE A 61 -9.04 -13.86 1.73
C ILE A 61 -10.45 -14.29 1.30
N LYS A 62 -10.60 -14.70 0.03
CA LYS A 62 -11.90 -15.10 -0.54
C LYS A 62 -12.49 -16.38 0.06
N THR A 63 -11.68 -17.19 0.72
CA THR A 63 -12.08 -18.52 1.23
C THR A 63 -12.49 -18.48 2.72
N SER A 64 -12.39 -17.33 3.38
CA SER A 64 -12.77 -17.15 4.79
C SER A 64 -14.23 -16.68 4.96
N SER A 65 -15.18 -17.32 4.25
CA SER A 65 -16.62 -17.08 4.37
C SER A 65 -17.37 -18.38 4.69
#